data_AF-A0A7W7GX32-F1
#
_entry.id   AF-A0A7W7GX32-F1
#
_cell.length_a   1.000
_cell.length_b   1.000
_cell.length_c   1.000
_cell.angle_alpha   90.00
_cell.angle_beta   90.00
_cell.angle_gamma   90.00
#
_symmetry.space_group_name_H-M   'P 1'
#
loop_
_entity.id
_entity.type
_entity.pdbx_description
1 polymer ?
#
loop_
_entity_poly.entity_id
_entity_poly.type
_entity_poly.pdbx_seq_one_letter_code
_entity_poly.pdbx_strand_id
1 'polypeptide(L)'
;MADVYAEFREVVNMSAADLKKWLGTEESQGVGQKSSAGAESVGHDSGRKIVHLLDKKKSALTEADEQHMHKVVGYVHRHLAQRPQGDVTETKWRYSLMNWGHDPLKD
;
A
#
# COMPACT_ATOMS: atom_id res chain seq x y z
N MET A 1 12.09 -20.34 3.86
CA MET A 1 11.94 -18.89 3.57
C MET A 1 10.50 -18.68 3.16
N ALA A 2 9.81 -17.71 3.76
CA ALA A 2 8.43 -17.39 3.37
C ALA A 2 8.43 -16.83 1.94
N ASP A 3 7.45 -17.24 1.13
CA ASP A 3 7.26 -16.75 -0.23
C ASP A 3 6.71 -15.31 -0.17
N VAL A 4 7.50 -14.32 -0.60
CA VAL A 4 7.10 -12.90 -0.56
C VAL A 4 5.80 -12.63 -1.30
N TYR A 5 5.50 -13.42 -2.34
CA TYR A 5 4.23 -13.30 -3.04
C TYR A 5 3.06 -13.67 -2.14
N ALA A 6 3.19 -14.74 -1.35
CA ALA A 6 2.14 -15.15 -0.42
C ALA A 6 1.93 -14.10 0.67
N GLU A 7 3.01 -13.60 1.27
CA GLU A 7 2.94 -12.55 2.30
C GLU A 7 2.39 -11.23 1.74
N PHE A 8 2.80 -10.84 0.54
CA PHE A 8 2.22 -9.68 -0.17
C PHE A 8 0.71 -9.83 -0.38
N ARG A 9 0.25 -11.01 -0.80
CA ARG A 9 -1.18 -11.29 -1.02
C ARG A 9 -1.98 -11.36 0.29
N GLU A 10 -1.33 -11.60 1.41
CA GLU A 10 -1.92 -11.57 2.75
C GLU A 10 -2.06 -10.12 3.26
N VAL A 11 -1.01 -9.31 3.15
CA VAL A 11 -1.01 -7.94 3.69
C VAL A 11 -1.78 -6.96 2.81
N VAL A 12 -1.83 -7.16 1.50
CA VAL A 12 -2.60 -6.30 0.59
C VAL A 12 -4.04 -6.80 0.55
N ASN A 13 -4.88 -6.23 1.43
CA ASN A 13 -6.29 -6.62 1.58
C ASN A 13 -7.26 -5.78 0.71
N MET A 14 -6.78 -4.72 0.05
CA MET A 14 -7.58 -3.96 -0.91
C MET A 14 -7.54 -4.61 -2.28
N SER A 15 -8.69 -4.69 -2.95
CA SER A 15 -8.73 -5.13 -4.35
C SER A 15 -8.07 -4.08 -5.27
N ALA A 16 -7.65 -4.49 -6.46
CA ALA A 16 -7.09 -3.55 -7.44
C ALA A 16 -8.09 -2.42 -7.78
N ALA A 17 -9.39 -2.72 -7.80
CA ALA A 17 -10.45 -1.74 -8.03
C ALA A 17 -10.61 -0.78 -6.84
N ASP A 18 -10.64 -1.29 -5.60
CA ASP A 18 -10.73 -0.47 -4.40
C ASP A 18 -9.54 0.47 -4.27
N LEU A 19 -8.33 -0.05 -4.53
CA LEU A 19 -7.10 0.72 -4.47
C LEU A 19 -7.04 1.76 -5.60
N LYS A 20 -7.42 1.42 -6.83
CA LYS A 20 -7.55 2.40 -7.93
C LYS A 20 -8.50 3.55 -7.55
N LYS A 21 -9.65 3.21 -6.96
CA LYS A 21 -10.63 4.21 -6.50
C LYS A 21 -10.06 5.11 -5.40
N TRP A 22 -9.42 4.51 -4.40
CA TRP A 22 -8.77 5.22 -3.30
C TRP A 22 -7.67 6.16 -3.79
N LEU A 23 -6.81 5.69 -4.70
CA LEU A 23 -5.73 6.51 -5.26
C LEU A 23 -6.24 7.75 -6.03
N GLY A 24 -7.49 7.71 -6.49
CA GLY A 24 -8.12 8.86 -7.15
C GLY A 24 -8.54 10.00 -6.22
N THR A 25 -8.46 9.84 -4.90
CA THR A 25 -8.97 10.85 -3.95
C THR A 25 -7.90 11.87 -3.54
N GLU A 26 -8.35 13.04 -3.07
CA GLU A 26 -7.46 14.09 -2.56
C GLU A 26 -6.75 13.65 -1.28
N GLU A 27 -7.42 12.85 -0.44
CA GLU A 27 -6.84 12.31 0.81
C GLU A 27 -5.64 11.42 0.50
N SER A 28 -5.78 10.52 -0.48
CA SER A 28 -4.70 9.66 -0.95
C SER A 28 -3.50 10.49 -1.46
N GLN A 29 -3.76 11.51 -2.29
CA GLN A 29 -2.72 12.39 -2.86
C GLN A 29 -2.06 13.31 -1.81
N GLY A 30 -2.80 13.60 -0.73
CA GLY A 30 -2.40 14.49 0.35
C GLY A 30 -1.48 13.87 1.40
N VAL A 31 -1.40 12.53 1.48
CA VAL A 31 -0.64 11.83 2.53
C VAL A 31 0.64 11.17 2.03
N GLY A 32 1.57 10.94 2.98
CA GLY A 32 2.84 10.25 2.74
C GLY A 32 4.03 11.16 2.48
N GLN A 33 5.21 10.54 2.41
CA GLN A 33 6.48 11.24 2.21
C GLN A 33 6.63 11.70 0.75
N LYS A 34 6.98 12.97 0.56
CA LYS A 34 7.19 13.62 -0.74
C LYS A 34 8.65 14.08 -0.85
N SER A 35 9.21 14.07 -2.07
CA SER A 35 10.56 14.58 -2.34
C SER A 35 10.63 16.11 -2.36
N SER A 36 9.52 16.76 -2.73
CA SER A 36 9.35 18.21 -2.72
C SER A 36 7.88 18.59 -2.55
N ALA A 37 7.61 19.87 -2.29
CA ALA A 37 6.24 20.39 -2.25
C ALA A 37 5.57 20.21 -3.63
N GLY A 38 4.36 19.64 -3.64
CA GLY A 38 3.62 19.34 -4.87
C GLY A 38 4.02 18.06 -5.58
N ALA A 39 5.10 17.38 -5.16
CA ALA A 39 5.44 16.06 -5.69
C ALA A 39 4.47 14.99 -5.19
N GLU A 40 4.36 13.92 -5.96
CA GLU A 40 3.68 12.70 -5.53
C GLU A 40 4.38 12.07 -4.31
N SER A 41 3.59 11.47 -3.42
CA SER A 41 4.14 10.74 -2.29
C SER A 41 4.62 9.34 -2.67
N VAL A 42 5.67 8.86 -1.99
CA VAL A 42 6.20 7.49 -2.17
C VAL A 42 5.13 6.43 -1.98
N GLY A 43 4.19 6.66 -1.05
CA GLY A 43 3.07 5.75 -0.82
C GLY A 43 2.09 5.73 -1.99
N HIS A 44 1.72 6.91 -2.50
CA HIS A 44 0.80 7.00 -3.64
C HIS A 44 1.38 6.33 -4.90
N ASP A 45 2.67 6.57 -5.19
CA ASP A 45 3.37 5.88 -6.28
C ASP A 45 3.41 4.36 -6.06
N SER A 46 3.67 3.92 -4.82
CA SER A 46 3.63 2.50 -4.46
C SER A 46 2.25 1.90 -4.69
N GLY A 47 1.17 2.62 -4.37
CA GLY A 47 -0.19 2.17 -4.61
C GLY A 47 -0.46 1.85 -6.07
N ARG A 48 0.01 2.68 -7.01
CA ARG A 48 -0.12 2.38 -8.44
C ARG A 48 0.66 1.13 -8.86
N LYS A 49 1.84 0.90 -8.29
CA LYS A 49 2.61 -0.32 -8.53
C LYS A 49 1.89 -1.54 -7.98
N ILE A 50 1.35 -1.47 -6.77
CA ILE A 50 0.54 -2.53 -6.16
C ILE A 50 -0.65 -2.87 -7.06
N VAL A 51 -1.35 -1.88 -7.59
CA VAL A 51 -2.41 -2.08 -8.57
C VAL A 51 -1.95 -2.92 -9.77
N HIS A 52 -0.79 -2.60 -10.35
CA HIS A 52 -0.23 -3.39 -11.46
C HIS A 52 0.15 -4.80 -11.03
N LEU A 53 0.68 -4.99 -9.82
CA LEU A 53 1.05 -6.30 -9.28
C LEU A 53 -0.17 -7.19 -9.01
N LEU A 54 -1.28 -6.62 -8.56
CA LEU A 54 -2.53 -7.35 -8.33
C LEU A 54 -3.14 -7.90 -9.63
N ASP A 55 -2.93 -7.21 -10.76
CA ASP A 55 -3.39 -7.64 -12.08
C ASP A 55 -2.40 -8.62 -12.76
N LYS A 56 -1.22 -8.86 -12.17
CA LYS A 56 -0.13 -9.65 -12.77
C LYS A 56 -0.17 -11.11 -12.31
N LYS A 57 0.06 -12.04 -13.24
CA LYS A 57 0.22 -13.47 -12.91
C LYS A 57 1.55 -13.70 -12.19
N LYS A 58 1.57 -14.60 -11.20
CA LYS A 58 2.79 -14.96 -10.45
C LYS A 58 3.96 -15.33 -11.36
N SER A 59 3.71 -16.08 -12.43
CA SER A 59 4.75 -16.51 -13.40
C SER A 59 5.34 -15.39 -14.25
N ALA A 60 4.74 -14.20 -14.25
CA ALA A 60 5.21 -13.05 -14.99
C ALA A 60 5.97 -12.04 -14.11
N LEU A 61 6.04 -12.28 -12.79
CA LEU A 61 6.74 -11.40 -11.86
C LEU A 61 8.23 -11.31 -12.20
N THR A 62 8.74 -10.09 -12.10
CA THR A 62 10.16 -9.78 -12.27
C THR A 62 10.81 -9.63 -10.91
N GLU A 63 12.14 -9.66 -10.86
CA GLU A 63 12.89 -9.39 -9.62
C GLU A 63 12.53 -8.01 -9.02
N ALA A 64 12.31 -7.00 -9.86
CA ALA A 64 11.88 -5.67 -9.42
C ALA A 64 10.48 -5.69 -8.77
N ASP A 65 9.58 -6.55 -9.26
CA ASP A 65 8.27 -6.74 -8.66
C ASP A 65 8.40 -7.39 -7.27
N GLU A 66 9.22 -8.43 -7.14
CA GLU A 66 9.49 -9.10 -5.86
C GLU A 66 10.13 -8.16 -4.84
N GLN A 67 11.10 -7.35 -5.26
CA GLN A 67 11.69 -6.30 -4.42
C GLN A 67 10.65 -5.27 -3.96
N HIS A 68 9.71 -4.91 -4.85
CA HIS A 68 8.62 -4.02 -4.47
C HIS A 68 7.66 -4.68 -3.49
N MET A 69 7.33 -5.96 -3.67
CA MET A 69 6.51 -6.73 -2.72
C MET A 69 7.14 -6.77 -1.32
N HIS A 70 8.45 -7.01 -1.22
CA HIS A 70 9.17 -6.93 0.06
C HIS A 70 9.05 -5.55 0.71
N LYS A 71 9.16 -4.48 -0.09
CA LYS A 71 8.99 -3.11 0.40
C LYS A 71 7.58 -2.89 0.96
N VAL A 72 6.56 -3.38 0.27
CA VAL A 72 5.15 -3.25 0.67
C VAL A 72 4.89 -3.99 1.98
N VAL A 73 5.25 -5.27 2.05
CA VAL A 73 5.15 -6.10 3.26
C VAL A 73 5.82 -5.42 4.45
N GLY A 74 7.09 -5.05 4.29
CA GLY A 74 7.84 -4.41 5.36
C GLY A 74 7.22 -3.08 5.79
N TYR A 75 6.70 -2.28 4.85
CA TYR A 75 6.02 -1.04 5.17
C TYR A 75 4.75 -1.28 5.99
N VAL A 76 3.84 -2.15 5.51
CA VAL A 76 2.56 -2.44 6.15
C VAL A 76 2.78 -2.94 7.58
N HIS A 77 3.67 -3.91 7.79
CA HIS A 77 3.93 -4.46 9.12
C HIS A 77 4.45 -3.40 10.10
N ARG A 78 5.44 -2.59 9.68
CA ARG A 78 5.99 -1.54 10.54
C ARG A 78 4.97 -0.44 10.85
N HIS A 79 4.14 -0.06 9.88
CA HIS A 79 3.15 0.99 10.09
C HIS A 79 1.96 0.50 10.92
N LEU A 80 1.55 -0.76 10.77
CA LEU A 80 0.54 -1.38 11.64
C LEU A 80 0.99 -1.41 13.10
N ALA A 81 2.26 -1.73 13.37
CA ALA A 81 2.83 -1.69 14.72
C ALA A 81 2.82 -0.29 15.36
N GLN A 82 2.66 0.77 14.56
CA GLN A 82 2.58 2.17 14.99
C GLN A 82 1.14 2.68 15.09
N ARG A 83 0.15 1.78 15.21
CA ARG A 83 -1.26 2.16 15.28
C ARG A 83 -1.51 3.19 16.40
N PRO A 84 -2.05 4.38 16.09
CA PRO A 84 -2.39 5.37 17.09
C PRO A 84 -3.55 4.89 17.98
N GLN A 85 -3.63 5.43 19.19
CA GLN A 85 -4.77 5.20 20.08
C GLN A 85 -5.99 6.00 19.59
N GLY A 86 -7.19 5.49 19.87
CA GLY A 86 -8.45 6.14 19.55
C GLY A 86 -9.01 5.75 18.17
N ASP A 87 -9.91 6.59 17.66
CA ASP A 87 -10.52 6.40 16.34
C ASP A 87 -9.49 6.69 15.24
N VAL A 88 -9.33 5.73 14.34
CA VAL A 88 -8.37 5.79 13.23
C VAL A 88 -9.04 5.98 11.87
N THR A 89 -10.37 6.09 11.83
CA THR A 89 -11.18 6.07 10.60
C THR A 89 -10.74 7.10 9.58
N GLU A 90 -10.50 8.34 9.99
CA GLU A 90 -10.11 9.44 9.12
C GLU A 90 -8.74 10.00 9.50
N THR A 91 -7.72 9.14 9.49
CA THR A 91 -6.36 9.52 9.93
C THR A 91 -5.34 9.35 8.82
N LYS A 92 -4.31 10.21 8.85
CA LYS A 92 -3.14 10.09 7.97
C LYS A 92 -2.47 8.71 8.09
N TRP A 93 -2.53 8.08 9.26
CA TRP A 93 -2.02 6.72 9.48
C TRP A 93 -2.77 5.69 8.62
N ARG A 94 -4.11 5.66 8.71
CA ARG A 94 -4.93 4.76 7.89
C ARG A 94 -4.77 5.06 6.41
N TYR A 95 -4.87 6.32 6.03
CA TYR A 95 -4.76 6.76 4.63
C TYR A 95 -3.40 6.39 4.03
N SER A 96 -2.33 6.49 4.81
CA SER A 96 -1.02 6.01 4.37
C SER A 96 -1.03 4.49 4.18
N LEU A 97 -1.58 3.68 5.09
CA LEU A 97 -1.70 2.23 4.88
C LEU A 97 -2.52 1.89 3.62
N MET A 98 -3.60 2.63 3.35
CA MET A 98 -4.42 2.44 2.15
C MET A 98 -3.66 2.76 0.87
N ASN A 99 -2.77 3.77 0.86
CA ASN A 99 -1.85 4.01 -0.25
C ASN A 99 -0.92 2.82 -0.51
N TRP A 100 -0.67 1.99 0.50
CA TRP A 100 0.11 0.76 0.42
C TRP A 100 -0.77 -0.50 0.27
N GLY A 101 -2.04 -0.33 -0.10
CA GLY A 101 -2.96 -1.42 -0.41
C GLY A 101 -3.51 -2.18 0.79
N HIS A 102 -3.31 -1.66 2.01
CA HIS A 102 -3.83 -2.23 3.25
C HIS A 102 -4.82 -1.27 3.90
N ASP A 103 -6.07 -1.67 4.05
CA ASP A 103 -7.04 -0.96 4.88
C ASP A 103 -7.17 -1.68 6.24
N PRO A 104 -6.66 -1.11 7.34
CA PRO A 104 -6.70 -1.73 8.67
C PRO A 104 -8.10 -1.78 9.30
N LEU A 105 -9.12 -1.25 8.62
CA LEU A 105 -10.53 -1.35 9.01
C LEU A 105 -11.34 -2.24 8.06
N LYS A 106 -10.68 -2.93 7.13
CA LYS A 106 -11.31 -3.90 6.23
C LYS A 106 -11.18 -5.30 6.85
N ASP A 107 -12.32 -5.97 6.99
CA ASP A 107 -12.44 -7.36 7.47
C ASP A 107 -11.94 -8.37 6.43
#